data_AF-A0A2T1C4H9-F1
#
_entry.id   AF-A0A2T1C4H9-F1
#
_cell.length_a   1.000
_cell.length_b   1.000
_cell.length_c   1.000
_cell.angle_alpha   90.00
_cell.angle_beta   90.00
_cell.angle_gamma   90.00
#
_symmetry.space_group_name_H-M   'P 1'
#
loop_
_entity.id
_entity.type
_entity.pdbx_description
1 polymer ?
#
loop_
_entity_poly.entity_id
_entity_poly.type
_entity_poly.pdbx_seq_one_letter_code
_entity_poly.pdbx_strand_id
1 'polypeptide(L)'
;MTDKLQLLGRIDSLTGIYNRLFWEEQLPLELKRSQDSKKPVSIVLIEIDDSLHTWEAQGDDLFLRQVSQTWKQHLRRIDWLVRYQGREFGLILPGCETENAVKLTERLRTAFSEHQSQTFSAGVATWNTQENCEKLVQRAHQALYQAKQTGKNQTVIAF
;
A
#
# COMPACT_ATOMS: atom_id res chain seq x y z
N MET A 1 8.82 9.86 28.03
CA MET A 1 9.03 8.41 27.82
C MET A 1 7.92 7.73 27.00
N THR A 2 6.79 8.40 26.76
CA THR A 2 5.59 7.84 26.09
C THR A 2 5.72 7.71 24.56
N ASP A 3 6.47 8.60 23.90
CA ASP A 3 6.55 8.63 22.42
C ASP A 3 7.29 7.45 21.80
N LYS A 4 8.32 6.92 22.48
CA LYS A 4 9.13 5.80 21.97
C LYS A 4 8.37 4.48 22.00
N LEU A 5 7.49 4.29 22.99
CA LEU A 5 6.60 3.12 23.08
C LEU A 5 5.48 3.18 22.03
N GLN A 6 4.91 4.35 21.77
CA GLN A 6 3.89 4.52 20.73
C GLN A 6 4.45 4.30 19.33
N LEU A 7 5.70 4.70 19.07
CA LEU A 7 6.36 4.44 17.78
C LEU A 7 6.58 2.93 17.56
N LEU A 8 6.96 2.17 18.59
CA LEU A 8 7.17 0.72 18.50
C LEU A 8 5.89 -0.05 18.14
N GLY A 9 4.73 0.44 18.57
CA GLY A 9 3.44 -0.17 18.22
C GLY A 9 3.01 0.04 16.76
N ARG A 10 3.64 0.97 16.03
CA ARG A 10 3.26 1.40 14.67
C ARG A 10 4.17 0.89 13.57
N ILE A 11 5.27 0.22 13.92
CA ILE A 11 6.27 -0.27 12.97
C ILE A 11 6.17 -1.80 12.87
N ASP A 12 6.18 -2.30 11.65
CA ASP A 12 6.31 -3.73 11.38
C ASP A 12 7.74 -4.17 11.66
N SER A 13 7.90 -5.11 12.60
CA SER A 13 9.22 -5.56 13.08
C SER A 13 10.07 -6.24 12.00
N LEU A 14 9.44 -6.84 10.99
CA LEU A 14 10.15 -7.52 9.91
C LEU A 14 10.71 -6.51 8.91
N THR A 15 9.87 -5.60 8.40
CA THR A 15 10.19 -4.74 7.25
C THR A 15 10.67 -3.34 7.65
N GLY A 16 10.44 -2.91 8.89
CA GLY A 16 10.77 -1.56 9.38
C GLY A 16 9.93 -0.46 8.74
N ILE A 17 8.82 -0.80 8.07
CA ILE A 17 7.82 0.15 7.58
C ILE A 17 6.66 0.24 8.56
N TYR A 18 5.69 1.10 8.31
CA TYR A 18 4.51 1.20 9.18
C TYR A 18 3.68 -0.08 9.12
N ASN A 19 2.92 -0.37 10.18
CA ASN A 19 2.04 -1.53 10.25
C ASN A 19 0.56 -1.14 10.11
N ARG A 20 -0.33 -2.13 10.09
CA ARG A 20 -1.77 -1.91 9.97
C ARG A 20 -2.35 -0.98 11.04
N LEU A 21 -1.86 -1.01 12.28
CA LEU A 21 -2.33 -0.09 13.32
C LEU A 21 -2.07 1.36 12.92
N PHE A 22 -0.89 1.64 12.35
CA PHE A 22 -0.59 2.97 11.81
C PHE A 22 -1.54 3.36 10.67
N TRP A 23 -1.89 2.43 9.77
CA TRP A 23 -2.86 2.72 8.70
C TRP A 23 -4.22 3.14 9.26
N GLU A 24 -4.75 2.37 10.21
CA GLU A 24 -6.05 2.59 10.83
C GLU A 24 -6.11 3.95 11.54
N GLU A 25 -4.99 4.41 12.09
CA GLU A 25 -4.87 5.74 12.70
C GLU A 25 -4.63 6.86 11.67
N GLN A 26 -3.80 6.63 10.65
CA GLN A 26 -3.32 7.67 9.75
C GLN A 26 -4.30 8.01 8.64
N LEU A 27 -5.00 7.03 8.07
CA LEU A 27 -5.93 7.28 6.96
C LEU A 27 -7.04 8.26 7.35
N PRO A 28 -7.75 8.12 8.50
CA PRO A 28 -8.74 9.11 8.93
C PRO A 28 -8.18 10.52 9.08
N LEU A 29 -6.93 10.66 9.54
CA LEU A 29 -6.27 11.96 9.68
C LEU A 29 -6.00 12.60 8.31
N GLU A 30 -5.55 11.82 7.32
CA GLU A 30 -5.32 12.34 5.97
C GLU A 30 -6.62 12.70 5.26
N LEU A 31 -7.70 11.93 5.41
CA LEU A 31 -9.00 12.31 4.86
C LEU A 31 -9.52 13.60 5.50
N LYS A 32 -9.37 13.77 6.82
CA LYS A 32 -9.72 15.03 7.50
C LYS A 32 -8.90 16.21 6.97
N ARG A 33 -7.58 16.07 6.81
CA ARG A 33 -6.72 17.12 6.22
C ARG A 33 -7.10 17.45 4.77
N SER A 34 -7.54 16.44 4.02
CA SER A 34 -8.02 16.58 2.65
C SER A 34 -9.31 17.40 2.57
N GLN A 35 -10.24 17.26 3.53
CA GLN A 35 -11.46 18.09 3.59
C GLN A 35 -11.14 19.58 3.63
N ASP A 36 -10.18 19.97 4.47
CA ASP A 36 -9.80 21.38 4.63
C ASP A 36 -9.04 21.92 3.41
N SER A 37 -8.12 21.11 2.86
CA SER A 37 -7.24 21.52 1.75
C SER A 37 -7.83 21.32 0.36
N LYS A 38 -8.96 20.61 0.24
CA LYS A 38 -9.58 20.15 -1.01
C LYS A 38 -8.64 19.37 -1.94
N LYS A 39 -7.58 18.78 -1.38
CA LYS A 39 -6.62 17.97 -2.13
C LYS A 39 -7.07 16.51 -2.11
N PRO A 40 -6.96 15.78 -3.23
CA PRO A 40 -7.39 14.39 -3.29
C PRO A 40 -6.51 13.48 -2.44
N VAL A 41 -7.06 12.37 -1.97
CA VAL A 41 -6.31 11.29 -1.30
C VAL A 41 -6.60 10.02 -2.05
N SER A 42 -5.57 9.40 -2.61
CA SER A 42 -5.65 8.05 -3.15
C SER A 42 -5.08 7.05 -2.16
N ILE A 43 -5.67 5.87 -2.13
CA ILE A 43 -5.09 4.69 -1.50
C ILE A 43 -4.80 3.62 -2.54
N VAL A 44 -3.78 2.82 -2.24
CA VAL A 44 -3.45 1.63 -3.02
C VAL A 44 -3.33 0.46 -2.07
N LEU A 45 -4.04 -0.62 -2.35
CA LEU A 45 -3.82 -1.90 -1.68
C LEU A 45 -3.09 -2.82 -2.64
N ILE A 46 -2.04 -3.45 -2.15
CA ILE A 46 -1.12 -4.28 -2.93
C ILE A 46 -1.04 -5.64 -2.27
N GLU A 47 -1.10 -6.71 -3.05
CA GLU A 47 -0.81 -8.06 -2.60
C GLU A 47 0.18 -8.70 -3.56
N ILE A 48 1.31 -9.19 -3.03
CA ILE A 48 2.28 -9.95 -3.81
C ILE A 48 1.62 -11.24 -4.29
N ASP A 49 1.69 -11.49 -5.59
CA ASP A 49 1.08 -12.65 -6.21
C ASP A 49 1.82 -13.93 -5.82
N ASP A 50 1.10 -15.05 -5.79
CA ASP A 50 1.73 -16.35 -5.54
C ASP A 50 2.77 -16.66 -6.62
N SER A 51 4.01 -16.95 -6.20
CA SER A 51 5.01 -17.53 -7.08
C SER A 51 4.84 -19.03 -7.22
N LEU A 52 5.17 -19.54 -8.41
CA LEU A 52 5.37 -20.98 -8.64
C LEU A 52 6.58 -21.55 -7.90
N HIS A 53 7.40 -20.70 -7.27
CA HIS A 53 8.53 -21.10 -6.44
C HIS A 53 8.20 -20.79 -4.98
N THR A 54 8.14 -21.82 -4.16
CA THR A 54 7.99 -21.71 -2.70
C THR A 54 9.37 -21.43 -2.11
N TRP A 55 9.51 -20.32 -1.40
CA TRP A 55 10.74 -19.97 -0.70
C TRP A 55 10.64 -20.53 0.72
N GLU A 56 11.76 -20.97 1.30
CA GLU A 56 11.81 -21.23 2.75
C GLU A 56 11.50 -19.93 3.52
N ALA A 57 10.98 -20.04 4.74
CA ALA A 57 10.52 -18.89 5.53
C ALA A 57 11.55 -17.75 5.65
N GLN A 58 12.85 -18.08 5.74
CA GLN A 58 13.92 -17.07 5.80
C GLN A 58 14.09 -16.28 4.48
N GLY A 59 13.77 -16.89 3.35
CA GLY A 59 13.81 -16.24 2.04
C GLY A 59 12.68 -15.23 1.87
N ASP A 60 11.47 -15.56 2.35
CA ASP A 60 10.32 -14.66 2.28
C ASP A 60 10.53 -13.41 3.14
N ASP A 61 11.11 -13.57 4.33
CA ASP A 61 11.43 -12.46 5.23
C ASP A 61 12.44 -11.48 4.63
N LEU A 62 13.51 -11.99 4.02
CA LEU A 62 14.51 -11.18 3.33
C LEU A 62 13.90 -10.44 2.13
N PHE A 63 13.08 -11.14 1.37
CA PHE A 63 12.39 -10.59 0.21
C PHE A 63 11.46 -9.44 0.60
N LEU A 64 10.61 -9.63 1.62
CA LEU A 64 9.70 -8.59 2.10
C LEU A 64 10.44 -7.35 2.62
N ARG A 65 11.61 -7.54 3.26
CA ARG A 65 12.49 -6.43 3.66
C ARG A 65 13.02 -5.65 2.46
N GLN A 66 13.54 -6.34 1.45
CA GLN A 66 14.10 -5.73 0.25
C GLN A 66 13.04 -4.94 -0.51
N VAL A 67 11.88 -5.56 -0.80
CA VAL A 67 10.76 -4.92 -1.50
C VAL A 67 10.31 -3.66 -0.76
N SER A 68 10.18 -3.74 0.56
CA SER A 68 9.79 -2.60 1.39
C SER A 68 10.79 -1.44 1.31
N GLN A 69 12.09 -1.75 1.28
CA GLN A 69 13.15 -0.74 1.13
C GLN A 69 13.15 -0.14 -0.28
N THR A 70 13.02 -0.96 -1.31
CA THR A 70 12.93 -0.53 -2.71
C THR A 70 11.74 0.42 -2.90
N TRP A 71 10.54 0.01 -2.46
CA TRP A 71 9.36 0.86 -2.61
C TRP A 71 9.45 2.17 -1.85
N LYS A 72 10.02 2.18 -0.64
CA LYS A 72 10.27 3.43 0.11
C LYS A 72 11.06 4.48 -0.67
N GLN A 73 12.00 4.07 -1.54
CA GLN A 73 12.80 5.01 -2.34
C GLN A 73 11.99 5.75 -3.41
N HIS A 74 10.83 5.21 -3.80
CA HIS A 74 9.95 5.83 -4.79
C HIS A 74 8.88 6.74 -4.17
N LEU A 75 8.76 6.79 -2.85
CA LEU A 75 7.69 7.49 -2.15
C LEU A 75 8.11 8.89 -1.73
N ARG A 76 7.18 9.83 -1.80
CA ARG A 76 7.39 11.18 -1.26
C ARG A 76 7.39 11.10 0.27
N ARG A 77 7.95 12.12 0.92
CA ARG A 77 7.97 12.21 2.39
C ARG A 77 6.58 12.19 3.04
N ILE A 78 5.55 12.57 2.29
CA ILE A 78 4.15 12.62 2.74
C ILE A 78 3.36 11.35 2.38
N ASP A 79 3.95 10.44 1.62
CA ASP A 79 3.33 9.17 1.27
C ASP A 79 3.62 8.14 2.37
N TRP A 80 2.62 7.32 2.69
CA TRP A 80 2.73 6.33 3.76
C TRP A 80 2.73 4.93 3.17
N LEU A 81 3.83 4.19 3.35
CA LEU A 81 3.89 2.75 3.06
C LEU A 81 3.68 1.94 4.32
N VAL A 82 2.71 1.05 4.26
CA VAL A 82 2.26 0.21 5.37
C VAL A 82 2.32 -1.26 4.96
N ARG A 83 2.79 -2.12 5.86
CA ARG A 83 2.55 -3.56 5.78
C ARG A 83 1.23 -3.89 6.47
N TYR A 84 0.28 -4.39 5.71
CA TYR A 84 -1.08 -4.62 6.18
C TYR A 84 -1.18 -5.95 6.92
N GLN A 85 -0.82 -7.05 6.26
CA GLN A 85 -0.78 -8.40 6.82
C GLN A 85 -0.02 -9.33 5.88
N GLY A 86 0.87 -10.18 6.39
CA GLY A 86 1.57 -11.17 5.55
C GLY A 86 2.33 -10.52 4.37
N ARG A 87 1.81 -10.71 3.16
CA ARG A 87 2.33 -10.17 1.89
C ARG A 87 1.51 -9.00 1.32
N GLU A 88 0.57 -8.48 2.11
CA GLU A 88 -0.27 -7.34 1.77
C GLU A 88 0.34 -6.03 2.25
N PHE A 89 0.29 -5.01 1.40
CA PHE A 89 0.79 -3.68 1.63
C PHE A 89 -0.27 -2.63 1.30
N GLY A 90 -0.18 -1.48 1.96
CA GLY A 90 -1.02 -0.32 1.73
C GLY A 90 -0.20 0.93 1.45
N LEU A 91 -0.66 1.76 0.53
CA LEU A 91 -0.22 3.13 0.34
C LEU A 91 -1.34 4.11 0.68
N ILE A 92 -1.01 5.14 1.46
CA ILE A 92 -1.85 6.34 1.61
C ILE A 92 -1.11 7.48 0.91
N LEU A 93 -1.75 8.12 -0.06
CA LEU A 93 -1.14 9.11 -0.95
C LEU A 93 -1.89 10.45 -0.86
N PRO A 94 -1.55 11.31 0.13
CA PRO A 94 -2.15 12.63 0.26
C PRO A 94 -1.79 13.53 -0.92
N GLY A 95 -2.76 14.33 -1.38
CA GLY A 95 -2.60 15.20 -2.55
C GLY A 95 -2.25 14.43 -3.82
N CYS A 96 -2.78 13.22 -3.97
CA CYS A 96 -2.57 12.37 -5.13
C CYS A 96 -3.91 12.06 -5.79
N GLU A 97 -3.98 12.25 -7.11
CA GLU A 97 -5.12 11.87 -7.92
C GLU A 97 -4.94 10.43 -8.43
N THR A 98 -6.04 9.80 -8.84
CA THR A 98 -6.07 8.42 -9.32
C THR A 98 -4.99 8.12 -10.36
N GLU A 99 -4.82 8.99 -11.36
CA GLU A 99 -3.84 8.79 -12.43
C GLU A 99 -2.40 8.73 -11.90
N ASN A 100 -2.06 9.63 -10.96
CA ASN A 100 -0.73 9.67 -10.36
C ASN A 100 -0.51 8.49 -9.39
N ALA A 101 -1.56 8.05 -8.70
CA ALA A 101 -1.51 6.84 -7.87
C ALA A 101 -1.25 5.58 -8.71
N VAL A 102 -1.90 5.46 -9.88
CA VAL A 102 -1.65 4.36 -10.83
C VAL A 102 -0.23 4.43 -11.38
N LYS A 103 0.23 5.60 -11.84
CA LYS A 103 1.62 5.78 -12.32
C LYS A 103 2.66 5.40 -11.26
N LEU A 104 2.44 5.79 -10.01
CA LEU A 104 3.29 5.37 -8.89
C LEU A 104 3.25 3.85 -8.74
N THR A 105 2.07 3.24 -8.73
CA THR A 105 1.89 1.79 -8.59
C THR A 105 2.61 1.01 -9.68
N GLU A 106 2.52 1.45 -10.94
CA GLU A 106 3.26 0.82 -12.05
C GLU A 106 4.77 1.00 -11.92
N ARG A 107 5.25 2.15 -11.42
CA ARG A 107 6.67 2.31 -11.12
C ARG A 107 7.14 1.35 -10.02
N LEU A 108 6.33 1.14 -8.97
CA LEU A 108 6.62 0.15 -7.94
C LEU A 108 6.63 -1.27 -8.51
N ARG A 109 5.77 -1.56 -9.50
CA ARG A 109 5.74 -2.84 -10.24
C ARG A 109 7.01 -3.08 -11.03
N THR A 110 7.48 -2.10 -11.78
CA THR A 110 8.74 -2.21 -12.51
C THR A 110 9.90 -2.47 -11.56
N ALA A 111 10.03 -1.69 -10.48
CA ALA A 111 11.08 -1.90 -9.47
C ALA A 111 10.95 -3.26 -8.75
N PHE A 112 9.73 -3.77 -8.63
CA PHE A 112 9.48 -5.09 -8.04
C PHE A 112 9.87 -6.24 -8.99
N SER A 113 9.60 -6.12 -10.29
CA SER A 113 9.92 -7.16 -11.27
C SER A 113 11.41 -7.45 -11.44
N GLU A 114 12.27 -6.50 -11.07
CA GLU A 114 13.72 -6.72 -10.98
C GLU A 114 14.08 -7.79 -9.93
N HIS A 115 13.18 -8.05 -8.98
CA HIS A 115 13.31 -9.12 -7.99
C HIS A 115 12.64 -10.41 -8.48
N GLN A 116 13.41 -11.23 -9.22
CA GLN A 116 13.20 -12.67 -9.35
C GLN A 116 11.84 -13.12 -9.93
N SER A 117 11.32 -12.40 -10.93
CA SER A 117 10.08 -12.76 -11.63
C SER A 117 8.82 -12.80 -10.74
N GLN A 118 8.85 -12.13 -9.58
CA GLN A 118 7.68 -11.93 -8.75
C GLN A 118 6.79 -10.85 -9.34
N THR A 119 5.46 -10.99 -9.16
CA THR A 119 4.48 -9.96 -9.52
C THR A 119 3.61 -9.60 -8.32
N PHE A 120 2.86 -8.50 -8.43
CA PHE A 120 1.84 -8.17 -7.45
C PHE A 120 0.57 -7.67 -8.13
N SER A 121 -0.56 -7.87 -7.47
CA SER A 121 -1.83 -7.26 -7.87
C SER A 121 -2.09 -6.02 -7.03
N ALA A 122 -2.75 -5.01 -7.60
CA ALA A 122 -3.06 -3.76 -6.91
C ALA A 122 -4.48 -3.27 -7.17
N GLY A 123 -5.10 -2.72 -6.13
CA GLY A 123 -6.37 -1.98 -6.20
C GLY A 123 -6.17 -0.53 -5.80
N VAL A 124 -6.55 0.40 -6.68
CA VAL A 124 -6.46 1.85 -6.44
C VAL A 124 -7.85 2.42 -6.23
N ALA A 125 -8.02 3.24 -5.20
CA ALA A 125 -9.22 4.04 -5.00
C ALA A 125 -8.86 5.46 -4.58
N THR A 126 -9.52 6.45 -5.16
CA THR A 126 -9.38 7.86 -4.74
C THR A 126 -10.62 8.28 -3.98
N TRP A 127 -10.41 8.95 -2.85
CA TRP A 127 -11.48 9.37 -1.97
C TRP A 127 -12.44 10.33 -2.65
N ASN A 128 -13.74 9.99 -2.62
CA ASN A 128 -14.77 10.78 -3.29
C ASN A 128 -15.29 11.96 -2.43
N THR A 129 -14.62 12.28 -1.32
CA THR A 129 -14.96 13.34 -0.34
C THR A 129 -16.24 13.13 0.47
N GLN A 130 -17.08 12.16 0.14
CA GLN A 130 -18.37 11.91 0.78
C GLN A 130 -18.41 10.63 1.61
N GLU A 131 -17.66 9.61 1.20
CA GLU A 131 -17.61 8.33 1.87
C GLU A 131 -16.72 8.35 3.12
N ASN A 132 -16.93 7.40 4.02
CA ASN A 132 -16.04 7.19 5.17
C ASN A 132 -14.79 6.37 4.78
N CYS A 133 -13.84 6.26 5.70
CA CYS A 133 -12.60 5.49 5.47
C CYS A 133 -12.87 4.03 5.07
N GLU A 134 -13.85 3.39 5.72
CA GLU A 134 -14.20 2.00 5.48
C GLU A 134 -14.66 1.76 4.04
N LYS A 135 -15.54 2.62 3.51
CA LYS A 135 -16.01 2.52 2.12
C LYS A 135 -14.89 2.74 1.11
N LEU A 136 -13.99 3.71 1.36
CA LEU A 136 -12.81 3.94 0.53
C LEU A 136 -11.92 2.68 0.47
N VAL A 137 -11.61 2.11 1.63
CA VAL A 137 -10.81 0.89 1.76
C VAL A 137 -11.51 -0.30 1.09
N GLN A 138 -12.83 -0.43 1.26
CA GLN A 138 -13.63 -1.46 0.61
C GLN A 138 -13.55 -1.38 -0.92
N ARG A 139 -13.62 -0.17 -1.51
CA ARG A 139 -13.47 0.02 -2.96
C ARG A 139 -12.09 -0.40 -3.45
N ALA A 140 -11.03 -0.02 -2.74
CA ALA A 140 -9.68 -0.45 -3.07
C ALA A 140 -9.51 -1.98 -2.97
N HIS A 141 -10.10 -2.61 -1.94
CA HIS A 141 -10.10 -4.07 -1.82
C HIS A 141 -10.85 -4.76 -2.96
N GLN A 142 -12.01 -4.23 -3.37
CA GLN A 142 -12.77 -4.76 -4.51
C GLN A 142 -11.95 -4.69 -5.80
N ALA A 143 -11.27 -3.57 -6.04
CA ALA A 143 -10.35 -3.44 -7.18
C ALA A 143 -9.19 -4.44 -7.10
N LEU A 144 -8.55 -4.58 -5.92
CA LEU A 144 -7.48 -5.57 -5.72
C LEU A 144 -7.97 -6.99 -5.98
N TYR A 145 -9.15 -7.32 -5.45
CA TYR A 145 -9.79 -8.62 -5.67
C TYR A 145 -10.03 -8.85 -7.17
N GLN A 146 -10.56 -7.86 -7.88
CA GLN A 146 -10.74 -7.95 -9.33
C GLN A 146 -9.40 -8.19 -10.05
N ALA A 147 -8.34 -7.45 -9.71
CA ALA A 147 -7.01 -7.63 -10.28
C ALA A 147 -6.50 -9.08 -10.11
N LYS A 148 -6.72 -9.67 -8.94
CA LYS A 148 -6.36 -11.07 -8.66
C LYS A 148 -7.18 -12.07 -9.46
N GLN A 149 -8.46 -11.78 -9.72
CA GLN A 149 -9.34 -12.65 -10.49
C GLN A 149 -9.11 -12.54 -12.02
N THR A 150 -8.69 -11.38 -12.51
CA THR A 150 -8.51 -11.11 -13.94
C THR A 150 -7.09 -11.40 -14.46
N GLY A 151 -6.33 -12.24 -13.76
CA GLY A 151 -5.02 -12.73 -14.23
C GLY A 151 -3.81 -12.22 -13.45
N LYS A 152 -4.00 -11.53 -12.31
CA LYS A 152 -2.92 -11.01 -11.45
C LYS A 152 -2.01 -10.00 -12.17
N ASN A 153 -0.87 -9.63 -11.57
CA ASN A 153 0.15 -8.72 -12.14
C ASN A 153 -0.42 -7.45 -12.79
N GLN A 154 -1.42 -6.83 -12.15
CA GLN A 154 -2.10 -5.68 -12.73
C GLN A 154 -2.63 -4.75 -11.65
N THR A 155 -2.93 -3.52 -12.07
CA THR A 155 -3.60 -2.52 -11.26
C THR A 155 -5.02 -2.35 -11.76
N VAL A 156 -6.00 -2.45 -10.87
CA VAL A 156 -7.40 -2.12 -11.15
C VAL A 156 -7.78 -0.87 -10.36
N ILE A 157 -8.59 -0.01 -10.97
CA ILE A 157 -9.08 1.22 -10.38
C ILE A 157 -10.54 1.01 -9.95
N ALA A 158 -10.87 1.40 -8.72
CA ALA A 158 -12.25 1.57 -8.29
C ALA A 158 -12.65 3.06 -8.40
N PHE A 159 -13.78 3.29 -9.05
CA PHE A 159 -14.39 4.62 -9.20
C PHE A 159 -15.30 4.97 -8.02
#